data_AF-A0A9K3JZC8-F1
#
_entry.id   AF-A0A9K3JZC8-F1
#
_cell.length_a   1.000
_cell.length_b   1.000
_cell.length_c   1.000
_cell.angle_alpha   90.00
_cell.angle_beta   90.00
_cell.angle_gamma   90.00
#
_symmetry.space_group_name_H-M   'P 1'
#
loop_
_entity.id
_entity.type
_entity.pdbx_description
1 polymer ?
#
loop_
_entity_poly.entity_id
_entity_poly.type
_entity_poly.pdbx_seq_one_letter_code
_entity_poly.pdbx_strand_id
1 'polypeptide(L)'
;MQYQLMSNNKAIWFDTTNLGPSSRELGPNGNCPPNSDNNNEPDCYAHGIQYDVETGEIVTVYVKTDPCCSSGHMLPSGDLRARRLFCH
;
A
#
# COMPACT_ATOMS: atom_id res chain seq x y z
N MET A 1 3.66 -8.84 2.42
CA MET A 1 2.60 -8.56 1.43
C MET A 1 1.26 -9.00 1.99
N GLN A 2 0.20 -8.22 1.75
CA GLN A 2 -1.16 -8.58 2.11
C GLN A 2 -2.15 -8.02 1.09
N TYR A 3 -3.26 -8.73 0.88
CA TYR A 3 -4.41 -8.26 0.12
C TYR A 3 -5.71 -8.38 0.94
N GLN A 4 -6.63 -7.44 0.76
CA GLN A 4 -7.95 -7.44 1.41
C GLN A 4 -9.03 -7.04 0.41
N LEU A 5 -10.07 -7.87 0.28
CA LEU A 5 -11.28 -7.52 -0.47
C LEU A 5 -12.17 -6.62 0.39
N MET A 6 -12.64 -5.52 -0.18
CA MET A 6 -13.50 -4.50 0.42
C MET A 6 -14.98 -4.78 0.09
N SER A 7 -15.90 -4.20 0.86
CA SER A 7 -17.35 -4.37 0.65
C SER A 7 -17.87 -3.74 -0.65
N ASN A 8 -17.08 -2.89 -1.30
CA ASN A 8 -17.40 -2.21 -2.55
C ASN A 8 -16.77 -2.88 -3.78
N ASN A 9 -16.48 -4.18 -3.73
CA ASN A 9 -15.81 -4.95 -4.80
C ASN A 9 -14.44 -4.40 -5.22
N LYS A 10 -13.77 -3.66 -4.34
CA LYS A 10 -12.39 -3.23 -4.54
C LYS A 10 -11.46 -4.09 -3.68
N ALA A 11 -10.35 -4.54 -4.22
CA ALA A 11 -9.31 -5.20 -3.46
C ALA A 11 -8.15 -4.21 -3.21
N ILE A 12 -7.69 -4.12 -1.98
CA ILE A 12 -6.49 -3.36 -1.64
C ILE A 12 -5.34 -4.35 -1.46
N TRP A 13 -4.22 -4.12 -2.14
CA TRP A 13 -2.99 -4.87 -1.99
C TRP A 13 -1.87 -3.91 -1.62
N PHE A 14 -1.11 -4.23 -0.58
CA PHE A 14 0.09 -3.51 -0.18
C PHE A 14 1.24 -4.44 0.18
N ASP A 15 2.45 -3.95 0.00
CA ASP A 15 3.70 -4.60 0.36
C ASP A 15 4.61 -3.63 1.11
N THR A 16 5.78 -4.13 1.53
CA THR A 16 6.73 -3.35 2.31
C THR A 16 7.52 -2.41 1.40
N THR A 17 7.89 -1.25 1.95
CA THR A 17 8.68 -0.21 1.30
C THR A 17 10.16 -0.56 1.15
N ASN A 18 10.62 -1.69 1.69
CA ASN A 18 12.04 -2.07 1.68
C ASN A 18 12.44 -3.06 0.55
N LEU A 19 11.48 -3.53 -0.25
CA LEU A 19 11.73 -4.51 -1.32
C LEU A 19 12.25 -3.87 -2.62
N GLY A 20 12.33 -2.54 -2.66
CA GLY A 20 12.76 -1.78 -3.83
C GLY A 20 11.62 -1.49 -4.81
N PRO A 21 11.95 -1.14 -6.06
CA PRO A 21 10.98 -0.57 -7.00
C PRO A 21 9.94 -1.58 -7.47
N SER A 22 8.66 -1.22 -7.36
CA SER A 22 7.55 -1.99 -7.93
C SER A 22 7.33 -1.65 -9.41
N SER A 23 6.50 -2.43 -10.10
CA SER A 23 6.23 -2.21 -11.54
C SER A 23 5.41 -0.96 -11.85
N ARG A 24 4.93 -0.24 -10.83
CA ARG A 24 4.08 0.93 -10.96
C ARG A 24 4.69 2.10 -10.18
N GLU A 25 4.76 3.25 -10.82
CA GLU A 25 5.13 4.48 -10.14
C GLU A 25 3.95 4.99 -9.31
N LEU A 26 4.26 5.53 -8.13
CA LEU A 26 3.31 6.18 -7.26
C LEU A 26 2.89 7.51 -7.89
N GLY A 27 1.59 7.66 -8.14
CA GLY A 27 1.04 8.87 -8.75
C GLY A 27 0.58 9.89 -7.71
N PRO A 28 0.54 11.20 -8.04
CA PRO A 28 1.01 11.85 -9.27
C PRO A 28 2.54 12.09 -9.30
N ASN A 29 3.12 12.08 -10.52
CA ASN A 29 4.57 12.16 -10.74
C ASN A 29 5.21 13.37 -10.03
N GLY A 30 6.30 13.10 -9.30
CA GLY A 30 7.12 14.11 -8.64
C GLY A 30 6.78 14.37 -7.17
N ASN A 31 5.76 13.72 -6.59
CA ASN A 31 5.45 13.82 -5.17
C ASN A 31 5.73 12.50 -4.44
N CYS A 32 7.01 12.15 -4.37
CA CYS A 32 7.46 10.89 -3.79
C CYS A 32 7.75 11.05 -2.29
N PRO A 33 7.12 10.26 -1.41
CA PRO A 33 7.42 10.32 0.01
C PRO A 33 8.86 9.93 0.33
N PRO A 34 9.45 10.48 1.39
CA PRO A 34 10.68 9.95 1.94
C PRO A 34 10.42 8.55 2.50
N ASN A 35 11.26 7.59 2.11
CA ASN A 35 11.19 6.23 2.61
C ASN A 35 12.17 6.05 3.79
N SER A 36 11.62 5.80 4.98
CA SER A 36 12.43 5.61 6.19
C SER A 36 13.32 4.37 6.13
N ASP A 37 12.95 3.38 5.32
CA ASP A 37 13.71 2.14 5.17
C ASP A 37 14.90 2.30 4.22
N ASN A 38 14.92 3.37 3.41
CA ASN A 38 16.01 3.69 2.49
C ASN A 38 16.64 5.06 2.79
N ASN A 39 17.09 5.28 4.03
CA ASN A 39 17.78 6.50 4.45
C ASN A 39 17.05 7.82 4.15
N ASN A 40 15.71 7.81 4.13
CA ASN A 40 14.85 8.94 3.72
C ASN A 40 15.03 9.39 2.26
N GLU A 41 15.58 8.53 1.39
CA GLU A 41 15.55 8.77 -0.04
C GLU A 41 14.10 8.75 -0.56
N PRO A 42 13.78 9.58 -1.56
CA PRO A 42 12.44 9.64 -2.13
C PRO A 42 12.09 8.33 -2.85
N ASP A 43 10.95 7.76 -2.49
CA ASP A 43 10.44 6.53 -3.10
C ASP A 43 9.22 6.83 -3.96
N CYS A 44 9.43 6.71 -5.27
CA CYS A 44 8.43 7.00 -6.29
C CYS A 44 7.67 5.75 -6.74
N TYR A 45 7.76 4.64 -6.01
CA TYR A 45 7.12 3.39 -6.39
C TYR A 45 5.87 3.11 -5.55
N ALA A 46 4.90 2.46 -6.18
CA ALA A 46 3.66 2.12 -5.52
C ALA A 46 3.87 0.89 -4.64
N HIS A 47 3.79 1.08 -3.32
CA HIS A 47 3.76 0.01 -2.31
C HIS A 47 2.35 -0.37 -1.87
N GLY A 48 1.36 0.19 -2.57
CA GLY A 48 -0.03 -0.13 -2.42
C GLY A 48 -0.80 0.16 -3.69
N ILE A 49 -1.75 -0.71 -4.01
CA ILE A 49 -2.72 -0.54 -5.09
C ILE A 49 -4.13 -0.86 -4.62
N GLN A 50 -5.09 -0.18 -5.22
CA GLN A 50 -6.50 -0.54 -5.22
C GLN A 50 -6.83 -1.12 -6.58
N TYR A 51 -7.37 -2.32 -6.59
CA TYR A 51 -7.88 -3.02 -7.76
C TYR A 51 -9.40 -3.04 -7.71
N ASP A 52 -10.06 -2.54 -8.75
CA ASP A 52 -11.50 -2.66 -8.92
C ASP A 52 -11.83 -3.98 -9.63
N VAL A 53 -12.59 -4.86 -8.98
CA VAL A 53 -12.91 -6.19 -9.52
C VAL A 53 -13.91 -6.11 -10.67
N GLU A 54 -14.75 -5.06 -10.71
CA GLU A 54 -15.79 -4.92 -11.74
C GLU A 54 -15.22 -4.35 -13.03
N THR A 55 -14.35 -3.33 -12.93
CA THR A 55 -13.78 -2.65 -14.11
C THR A 55 -12.39 -3.15 -14.48
N GLY A 56 -11.69 -3.83 -13.56
CA GLY A 56 -10.29 -4.20 -13.70
C GLY A 56 -9.32 -3.02 -13.53
N GLU A 57 -9.81 -1.85 -13.09
CA GLU A 57 -9.00 -0.65 -12.93
C GLU A 57 -8.03 -0.79 -11.74
N ILE A 58 -6.81 -0.27 -11.92
CA ILE A 58 -5.78 -0.24 -10.88
C ILE A 58 -5.44 1.21 -10.58
N VAL A 59 -5.57 1.59 -9.32
CA VAL A 59 -5.20 2.91 -8.80
C VAL A 59 -4.13 2.74 -7.74
N THR A 60 -3.06 3.51 -7.80
CA THR A 60 -2.00 3.47 -6.79
C THR A 60 -2.49 4.13 -5.50
N VAL A 61 -2.15 3.55 -4.35
CA VAL A 61 -2.51 4.10 -3.04
C VAL A 61 -1.25 4.41 -2.25
N TYR A 62 -1.30 5.55 -1.57
CA TYR A 62 -0.21 6.02 -0.73
C TYR A 62 -0.16 5.23 0.59
N VAL A 63 1.01 4.69 0.93
CA VAL A 63 1.25 4.04 2.21
C VAL A 63 2.14 4.95 3.06
N LYS A 64 1.62 5.40 4.21
CA LYS A 64 2.32 6.38 5.06
C LYS A 64 3.46 5.80 5.89
N THR A 65 3.37 4.52 6.24
CA THR A 65 4.31 3.82 7.10
C THR A 65 4.52 2.42 6.56
N ASP A 66 5.76 1.92 6.57
CA ASP A 66 6.09 0.57 6.14
C ASP A 66 5.14 -0.47 6.76
N PRO A 67 4.34 -1.18 5.94
CA PRO A 67 3.42 -2.19 6.41
C PRO A 67 4.12 -3.55 6.63
N CYS A 68 5.45 -3.62 6.60
CA CYS A 68 6.16 -4.85 6.95
C CYS A 68 5.68 -5.38 8.31
N CYS A 69 5.31 -6.65 8.31
CA CYS A 69 4.74 -7.35 9.46
C CYS A 69 3.50 -6.68 10.05
N SER A 70 2.75 -5.96 9.24
CA SER A 70 1.41 -5.52 9.61
C SER A 70 0.38 -6.60 9.34
N SER A 71 -0.71 -6.54 10.11
CA SER A 71 -1.95 -7.22 9.79
C SER A 71 -3.01 -6.16 9.47
N GLY A 72 -3.59 -6.26 8.27
CA GLY A 72 -4.73 -5.50 7.81
C GLY A 72 -6.04 -6.23 8.07
N HIS A 73 -7.07 -5.51 8.49
CA HIS A 73 -8.46 -6.00 8.40
C HIS A 73 -9.40 -4.90 7.95
N MET A 74 -10.59 -5.29 7.48
CA MET A 74 -11.69 -4.37 7.28
C MET A 74 -12.45 -4.17 8.58
N LEU A 75 -12.69 -2.92 8.96
CA LEU A 75 -13.55 -2.55 10.06
C LEU A 75 -15.04 -2.65 9.64
N PRO A 76 -15.97 -2.80 10.59
CA PRO A 76 -17.40 -2.71 10.29
C PRO A 76 -17.84 -1.39 9.63
N SER A 77 -17.05 -0.31 9.79
CA SER A 77 -17.26 0.95 9.09
C SER A 77 -16.98 0.89 7.58
N GLY A 78 -16.32 -0.18 7.11
CA GLY A 78 -15.85 -0.33 5.73
C GLY A 78 -14.42 0.16 5.50
N ASP A 79 -13.74 0.67 6.53
CA ASP A 79 -12.35 1.13 6.42
C ASP A 79 -11.35 -0.01 6.52
N LEU A 80 -10.30 0.03 5.69
CA LEU A 80 -9.15 -0.87 5.84
C LEU A 80 -8.19 -0.30 6.89
N ARG A 81 -7.87 -1.10 7.92
CA ARG A 81 -6.87 -0.74 8.93
C ARG A 81 -5.74 -1.75 8.95
N ALA A 82 -4.55 -1.32 8.55
CA ALA A 82 -3.31 -2.05 8.74
C ALA A 82 -2.61 -1.57 10.02
N ARG A 83 -2.24 -2.50 10.90
CA ARG A 83 -1.47 -2.21 12.11
C ARG A 83 -0.17 -3.00 12.08
N ARG A 84 0.96 -2.30 12.16
CA ARG A 84 2.28 -2.91 12.31
C ARG A 84 2.30 -3.75 13.60
N LEU A 85 2.52 -5.05 13.44
CA LEU A 85 2.90 -5.92 14.55
C LEU A 85 4.40 -5.78 14.72
N PHE A 86 4.90 -5.92 15.95
CA PHE A 86 6.34 -5.84 16.20
C PHE A 86 7.06 -6.85 15.31
N CYS A 87 7.85 -6.35 14.37
CA CYS A 87 8.84 -7.14 13.66
C CYS A 87 10.22 -6.75 14.15
N HIS A 88 11.01 -7.78 14.46
CA HIS A 88 12.40 -7.68 14.88
C HIS A 88 13.32 -7.60 13.68
#